data_AF-A0A6B3R7G2-F1
#
_entry.id   AF-A0A6B3R7G2-F1
#
_cell.length_a   1.000
_cell.length_b   1.000
_cell.length_c   1.000
_cell.angle_alpha   90.00
_cell.angle_beta   90.00
_cell.angle_gamma   90.00
#
_symmetry.space_group_name_H-M   'P 1'
#
loop_
_entity.id
_entity.type
_entity.pdbx_description
1 polymer ?
#
loop_
_entity_poly.entity_id
_entity_poly.type
_entity_poly.pdbx_seq_one_letter_code
_entity_poly.pdbx_strand_id
1 'polypeptide(L)'
;MGFLQSAINQVGRDMGRVVSNTVFKDRHSIPIRRARSYTSAETPSRPAVAHQNARPIQEVQDEFNKAISFKTGYRPSTLISKLGGAFVVIKNEARAFVADGYLDVNESQQLFAMMKQFIDKCGDVEDVISFTEAEDAKEYKQLEKITLTTKDVFVDVLKISAKACRERALDYEHQAKALKSDSFGGYVGLHLIWMPRYAKGGEKKVNSAIIANILDIITLTFPLTRSVLLLIGVVTYPGEIRKTKQAKESFSLLAEQEQIRAETYKEIIKSNS
;
A
#
# COMPACT_ATOMS: atom_id res chain seq x y z
N MET A 1 9.81 -27.09 -27.43
CA MET A 1 10.09 -27.05 -25.97
C MET A 1 10.53 -25.68 -25.41
N GLY A 2 10.88 -24.66 -26.21
CA GLY A 2 11.58 -23.47 -25.65
C GLY A 2 10.72 -22.30 -25.15
N PHE A 3 9.55 -22.06 -25.75
CA PHE A 3 8.82 -20.80 -25.53
C PHE A 3 8.04 -20.77 -24.22
N LEU A 4 7.24 -21.81 -23.94
CA LEU A 4 6.42 -21.88 -22.73
C LEU A 4 7.28 -21.88 -21.47
N GLN A 5 8.34 -22.68 -21.45
CA GLN A 5 9.26 -22.73 -20.32
C GLN A 5 10.04 -21.42 -20.15
N SER A 6 10.39 -20.72 -21.24
CA SER A 6 10.96 -19.38 -21.18
C SER A 6 9.98 -18.36 -20.57
N ALA A 7 8.70 -18.41 -20.96
CA ALA A 7 7.66 -17.55 -20.40
C ALA A 7 7.43 -17.80 -18.91
N ILE A 8 7.35 -19.07 -18.48
CA ILE A 8 7.25 -19.48 -17.08
C ILE A 8 8.43 -18.92 -16.27
N ASN A 9 9.66 -19.15 -16.76
CA ASN A 9 10.87 -18.68 -16.08
C ASN A 9 10.98 -17.16 -15.99
N GLN A 10 10.61 -16.44 -17.06
CA GLN A 10 10.60 -14.98 -17.09
C GLN A 10 9.62 -14.42 -16.05
N VAL A 11 8.40 -14.94 -16.02
CA VAL A 11 7.35 -14.50 -15.09
C VAL A 11 7.76 -14.81 -13.64
N GLY A 12 8.27 -16.01 -13.37
CA GLY A 12 8.74 -16.39 -12.03
C GLY A 12 9.89 -15.52 -11.52
N ARG A 13 10.87 -15.22 -12.37
CA ARG A 13 12.00 -14.32 -12.04
C ARG A 13 11.51 -12.91 -11.72
N ASP A 14 10.64 -12.37 -12.57
CA ASP A 14 10.18 -10.99 -12.44
C ASP A 14 9.28 -10.82 -11.21
N MET A 15 8.45 -11.81 -10.87
CA MET A 15 7.70 -11.88 -9.61
C MET A 15 8.64 -11.93 -8.39
N GLY A 16 9.68 -12.76 -8.43
CA GLY A 16 10.68 -12.83 -7.36
C GLY A 16 11.39 -11.50 -7.13
N ARG A 17 11.67 -10.75 -8.20
CA ARG A 17 12.25 -9.40 -8.13
C ARG A 17 11.31 -8.39 -7.48
N VAL A 18 10.00 -8.44 -7.80
CA VAL A 18 9.01 -7.59 -7.12
C VAL A 18 9.02 -7.86 -5.63
N VAL A 19 8.82 -9.12 -5.22
CA VAL A 19 8.76 -9.51 -3.81
C VAL A 19 10.03 -9.11 -3.07
N SER A 20 11.21 -9.35 -3.66
CA SER A 20 12.49 -8.96 -3.07
C SER A 20 12.58 -7.45 -2.80
N ASN A 21 12.20 -6.63 -3.79
CA ASN A 21 12.31 -5.18 -3.68
C ASN A 21 11.19 -4.53 -2.85
N THR A 22 9.95 -5.03 -2.92
CA THR A 22 8.80 -4.44 -2.21
C THR A 22 8.60 -4.97 -0.80
N VAL A 23 9.05 -6.19 -0.48
CA VAL A 23 8.79 -6.82 0.83
C VAL A 23 10.03 -6.73 1.74
N PHE A 24 11.23 -6.88 1.20
CA PHE A 24 12.43 -6.99 2.04
C PHE A 24 13.19 -5.67 2.23
N LYS A 25 13.13 -4.74 1.26
CA LYS A 25 13.69 -3.38 1.43
C LYS A 25 12.74 -2.42 2.15
N ASP A 26 11.45 -2.73 2.14
CA ASP A 26 10.37 -1.87 2.63
C ASP A 26 9.92 -2.23 4.07
N ARG A 27 10.68 -3.09 4.77
CA ARG A 27 10.38 -3.58 6.14
C ARG A 27 10.26 -2.50 7.23
N HIS A 28 10.42 -1.23 6.86
CA HIS A 28 10.29 -0.06 7.73
C HIS A 28 9.12 0.87 7.36
N SER A 29 8.37 0.61 6.28
CA SER A 29 7.14 1.36 6.00
C SER A 29 6.00 0.84 6.89
N ILE A 30 5.62 1.67 7.86
CA ILE A 30 4.52 1.39 8.77
C ILE A 30 3.24 1.23 7.94
N PRO A 31 2.43 0.16 8.13
CA PRO A 31 1.14 0.03 7.45
C PRO A 31 0.16 1.08 8.00
N ILE A 32 0.04 2.23 7.33
CA ILE A 32 -0.85 3.34 7.76
C ILE A 32 -2.35 3.00 7.59
N ARG A 33 -2.70 1.84 7.03
CA ARG A 33 -4.11 1.50 6.75
C ARG A 33 -4.88 0.92 7.94
N ARG A 34 -4.23 0.31 8.94
CA ARG A 34 -4.92 -0.29 10.10
C ARG A 34 -5.20 0.67 11.26
N ALA A 35 -4.83 1.95 11.14
CA ALA A 35 -5.15 2.98 12.14
C ALA A 35 -6.39 3.84 11.78
N ARG A 36 -6.98 3.68 10.58
CA ARG A 36 -8.17 4.45 10.16
C ARG A 36 -9.51 3.71 10.27
N SER A 37 -9.55 2.52 10.88
CA SER A 37 -10.79 1.76 11.09
C SER A 37 -11.46 1.94 12.47
N TYR A 38 -11.01 2.88 13.30
CA TYR A 38 -11.67 3.17 14.59
C TYR A 38 -11.76 4.68 14.88
N THR A 39 -12.39 5.46 14.00
CA THR A 39 -13.08 6.72 14.36
C THR A 39 -13.85 7.24 13.15
N SER A 40 -14.99 6.62 12.86
CA SER A 40 -16.05 7.27 12.09
C SER A 40 -16.92 8.07 13.08
N ALA A 41 -16.59 9.34 13.26
CA ALA A 41 -17.54 10.33 13.75
C ALA A 41 -17.65 11.42 12.67
N GLU A 42 -18.78 11.37 11.97
CA GLU A 42 -19.47 12.48 11.29
C GLU A 42 -18.75 13.25 10.19
N THR A 43 -18.94 12.82 8.93
CA THR A 43 -19.29 13.75 7.83
C THR A 43 -20.07 12.99 6.73
N PRO A 44 -21.14 13.53 6.12
CA PRO A 44 -22.09 12.74 5.34
C PRO A 44 -21.82 12.71 3.82
N SER A 45 -22.36 11.65 3.20
CA SER A 45 -22.77 11.50 1.79
C SER A 45 -21.69 11.47 0.69
N ARG A 46 -21.10 10.29 0.50
CA ARG A 46 -20.86 9.72 -0.84
C ARG A 46 -21.56 8.37 -0.91
N PRO A 47 -22.27 8.03 -2.00
CA PRO A 47 -22.93 6.73 -2.11
C PRO A 47 -21.88 5.64 -2.03
N ALA A 48 -22.04 4.77 -1.04
CA ALA A 48 -21.20 3.61 -0.81
C ALA A 48 -21.29 2.70 -2.04
N VAL A 49 -20.23 2.69 -2.85
CA VAL A 49 -19.94 1.52 -3.67
C VAL A 49 -19.71 0.40 -2.66
N ALA A 50 -20.53 -0.65 -2.73
CA ALA A 50 -20.46 -1.79 -1.83
C ALA A 50 -19.00 -2.25 -1.73
N HIS A 51 -18.35 -1.96 -0.61
CA HIS A 51 -17.07 -2.57 -0.28
C HIS A 51 -17.35 -4.07 -0.19
N GLN A 52 -16.98 -4.82 -1.23
CA GLN A 52 -16.75 -6.25 -1.07
C GLN A 52 -15.67 -6.35 -0.01
N ASN A 53 -16.07 -6.69 1.21
CA ASN A 53 -15.14 -6.92 2.31
C ASN A 53 -14.08 -7.88 1.78
N ALA A 54 -12.83 -7.41 1.66
CA ALA A 54 -11.71 -8.26 1.33
C ALA A 54 -11.76 -9.45 2.29
N ARG A 55 -11.81 -10.67 1.75
CA ARG A 55 -11.81 -11.88 2.57
C ARG A 55 -10.55 -11.85 3.44
N PRO A 56 -10.58 -12.43 4.65
CA PRO A 56 -9.37 -12.55 5.45
C PRO A 56 -8.25 -13.16 4.61
N ILE A 57 -7.09 -12.48 4.58
CA ILE A 57 -5.87 -12.90 3.86
C ILE A 57 -5.60 -14.40 4.00
N GLN A 58 -5.82 -14.94 5.20
CA GLN A 58 -5.58 -16.34 5.52
C GLN A 58 -6.56 -17.30 4.85
N GLU A 59 -7.85 -16.94 4.77
CA GLU A 59 -8.87 -17.76 4.10
C GLU A 59 -8.60 -17.87 2.59
N VAL A 60 -8.16 -16.77 1.97
CA VAL A 60 -7.77 -16.73 0.55
C VAL A 60 -6.55 -17.61 0.30
N GLN A 61 -5.53 -17.51 1.17
CA GLN A 61 -4.34 -18.35 1.05
C GLN A 61 -4.69 -19.83 1.18
N ASP A 62 -5.61 -20.19 2.07
CA ASP A 62 -6.06 -21.58 2.24
C ASP A 62 -6.88 -22.08 1.04
N GLU A 63 -7.76 -21.24 0.48
CA GLU A 63 -8.51 -21.53 -0.74
C GLU A 63 -7.57 -21.78 -1.93
N PHE A 64 -6.57 -20.91 -2.10
CA PHE A 64 -5.55 -21.07 -3.14
C PHE A 64 -4.68 -22.32 -2.91
N ASN A 65 -4.18 -22.53 -1.70
CA ASN A 65 -3.38 -23.70 -1.34
C ASN A 65 -4.12 -24.99 -1.68
N LYS A 66 -5.41 -25.06 -1.36
CA LYS A 66 -6.26 -26.22 -1.69
C LYS A 66 -6.46 -26.39 -3.20
N ALA A 67 -6.57 -25.29 -3.94
CA ALA A 67 -6.74 -25.32 -5.39
C ALA A 67 -5.46 -25.77 -6.12
N ILE A 68 -4.28 -25.41 -5.60
CA ILE A 68 -2.98 -25.69 -6.23
C ILE A 68 -2.32 -27.01 -5.77
N SER A 69 -2.73 -27.57 -4.61
CA SER A 69 -2.12 -28.77 -4.00
C SER A 69 -2.49 -30.10 -4.67
N PHE A 70 -2.76 -30.12 -5.97
CA PHE A 70 -3.09 -31.36 -6.67
C PHE A 70 -1.82 -32.13 -7.10
N LYS A 71 -1.95 -33.47 -7.10
CA LYS A 71 -0.91 -34.39 -7.60
C LYS A 71 -0.75 -34.27 -9.11
N THR A 72 0.46 -34.46 -9.62
CA THR A 72 0.78 -34.38 -11.06
C THR A 72 0.48 -35.67 -11.84
N GLY A 73 0.14 -36.77 -11.16
CA GLY A 73 -0.19 -38.05 -11.78
C GLY A 73 -1.58 -38.17 -12.42
N TYR A 74 -2.30 -37.06 -12.62
CA TYR A 74 -3.58 -37.08 -13.35
C TYR A 74 -3.35 -37.03 -14.86
N ARG A 75 -4.40 -37.35 -15.64
CA ARG A 75 -4.37 -37.16 -17.10
C ARG A 75 -4.15 -35.66 -17.44
N PRO A 76 -3.43 -35.34 -18.52
CA PRO A 76 -3.17 -33.97 -18.98
C PRO A 76 -4.40 -33.04 -18.93
N SER A 77 -5.54 -33.45 -19.49
CA SER A 77 -6.78 -32.68 -19.48
C SER A 77 -7.30 -32.34 -18.06
N THR A 78 -7.08 -33.23 -17.09
CA THR A 78 -7.45 -33.01 -15.68
C THR A 78 -6.49 -32.04 -15.01
N LEU A 79 -5.19 -32.08 -15.33
CA LEU A 79 -4.21 -31.13 -14.84
C LEU A 79 -4.53 -29.71 -15.32
N ILE A 80 -4.86 -29.55 -16.60
CA ILE A 80 -5.30 -28.26 -17.17
C ILE A 80 -6.55 -27.74 -16.46
N SER A 81 -7.56 -28.59 -16.23
CA SER A 81 -8.78 -28.19 -15.54
C SER A 81 -8.51 -27.70 -14.10
N LYS A 82 -7.61 -28.38 -13.38
CA LYS A 82 -7.20 -27.99 -12.02
C LYS A 82 -6.40 -26.69 -12.00
N LEU A 83 -5.47 -26.50 -12.94
CA LEU A 83 -4.80 -25.21 -13.13
C LEU A 83 -5.78 -24.09 -13.44
N GLY A 84 -6.79 -24.35 -14.29
CA GLY A 84 -7.85 -23.39 -14.57
C GLY A 84 -8.61 -22.97 -13.30
N GLY A 85 -8.90 -23.91 -12.40
CA GLY A 85 -9.50 -23.62 -11.09
C GLY A 85 -8.63 -22.71 -10.22
N ALA A 86 -7.35 -23.05 -10.05
CA ALA A 86 -6.41 -22.23 -9.29
C ALA A 86 -6.20 -20.84 -9.92
N PHE A 87 -6.17 -20.75 -11.25
CA PHE A 87 -6.07 -19.48 -11.98
C PHE A 87 -7.27 -18.56 -11.70
N VAL A 88 -8.49 -19.11 -11.61
CA VAL A 88 -9.68 -18.33 -11.26
C VAL A 88 -9.56 -17.71 -9.87
N VAL A 89 -9.00 -18.44 -8.90
CA VAL A 89 -8.76 -17.91 -7.54
C VAL A 89 -7.79 -16.72 -7.62
N ILE A 90 -6.65 -16.87 -8.30
CA ILE A 90 -5.68 -15.77 -8.49
C ILE A 90 -6.33 -14.56 -9.17
N LYS A 91 -7.08 -14.77 -10.24
CA LYS A 91 -7.72 -13.70 -11.00
C LYS A 91 -8.73 -12.92 -10.17
N ASN A 92 -9.53 -13.61 -9.36
CA ASN A 92 -10.51 -12.98 -8.49
C ASN A 92 -9.81 -12.18 -7.39
N GLU A 93 -8.74 -12.74 -6.80
CA GLU A 93 -8.02 -12.06 -5.74
C GLU A 93 -7.23 -10.85 -6.25
N ALA A 94 -6.56 -10.98 -7.39
CA ALA A 94 -5.91 -9.88 -8.08
C ALA A 94 -6.86 -8.70 -8.29
N ARG A 95 -8.11 -8.98 -8.70
CA ARG A 95 -9.16 -7.97 -8.87
C ARG A 95 -9.61 -7.35 -7.56
N ALA A 96 -9.74 -8.16 -6.50
CA ALA A 96 -10.14 -7.68 -5.18
C ALA A 96 -9.07 -6.73 -4.60
N PHE A 97 -7.79 -7.10 -4.70
CA PHE A 97 -6.70 -6.27 -4.18
C PHE A 97 -6.49 -4.96 -4.96
N VAL A 98 -6.83 -4.92 -6.26
CA VAL A 98 -6.75 -3.65 -7.02
C VAL A 98 -8.05 -2.85 -6.99
N ALA A 99 -9.11 -3.34 -6.34
CA ALA A 99 -10.43 -2.71 -6.37
C ALA A 99 -10.44 -1.31 -5.74
N ASP A 100 -9.59 -1.08 -4.74
CA ASP A 100 -9.40 0.23 -4.11
C ASP A 100 -8.28 1.06 -4.76
N GLY A 101 -7.71 0.55 -5.85
CA GLY A 101 -6.67 1.17 -6.63
C GLY A 101 -5.26 0.96 -6.10
N TYR A 102 -5.02 0.34 -4.94
CA TYR A 102 -3.67 0.23 -4.38
C TYR A 102 -3.37 -1.13 -3.76
N LEU A 103 -2.27 -1.73 -4.22
CA LEU A 103 -1.74 -2.96 -3.67
C LEU A 103 -0.83 -2.67 -2.47
N ASP A 104 -1.28 -2.99 -1.26
CA ASP A 104 -0.44 -2.83 -0.07
C ASP A 104 0.69 -3.87 0.02
N VAL A 105 1.61 -3.70 0.98
CA VAL A 105 2.78 -4.59 1.13
C VAL A 105 2.35 -6.05 1.34
N ASN A 106 1.33 -6.29 2.16
CA ASN A 106 0.88 -7.64 2.50
C ASN A 106 0.09 -8.25 1.33
N GLU A 107 -0.80 -7.47 0.72
CA GLU A 107 -1.57 -7.88 -0.48
C GLU A 107 -0.62 -8.20 -1.64
N SER A 108 0.40 -7.35 -1.84
CA SER A 108 1.49 -7.57 -2.80
C SER A 108 2.21 -8.89 -2.51
N GLN A 109 2.64 -9.08 -1.26
CA GLN A 109 3.37 -10.28 -0.86
C GLN A 109 2.54 -11.54 -1.09
N GLN A 110 1.27 -11.52 -0.69
CA GLN A 110 0.36 -12.65 -0.87
C GLN A 110 0.11 -12.94 -2.35
N LEU A 111 -0.29 -11.92 -3.12
CA LEU A 111 -0.57 -12.09 -4.54
C LEU A 111 0.64 -12.65 -5.29
N PHE A 112 1.82 -12.07 -5.08
CA PHE A 112 3.02 -12.53 -5.78
C PHE A 112 3.48 -13.91 -5.29
N ALA A 113 3.26 -14.26 -4.02
CA ALA A 113 3.52 -15.61 -3.54
C ALA A 113 2.59 -16.64 -4.20
N MET A 114 1.29 -16.35 -4.29
CA MET A 114 0.32 -17.22 -4.98
C MET A 114 0.66 -17.36 -6.47
N MET A 115 0.97 -16.25 -7.14
CA MET A 115 1.32 -16.28 -8.56
C MET A 115 2.63 -17.04 -8.81
N LYS A 116 3.64 -16.88 -7.95
CA LYS A 116 4.87 -17.67 -8.05
C LYS A 116 4.58 -19.16 -7.91
N GLN A 117 3.85 -19.57 -6.87
CA GLN A 117 3.48 -20.97 -6.66
C GLN A 117 2.68 -21.53 -7.84
N PHE A 118 1.81 -20.71 -8.44
CA PHE A 118 1.07 -21.10 -9.63
C PHE A 118 1.95 -21.31 -10.86
N ILE A 119 2.91 -20.42 -11.09
CA ILE A 119 3.85 -20.52 -12.21
C ILE A 119 4.78 -21.73 -12.03
N ASP A 120 5.29 -21.97 -10.81
CA ASP A 120 6.05 -23.17 -10.49
C ASP A 120 5.21 -24.43 -10.78
N LYS A 121 3.92 -24.42 -10.41
CA LYS A 121 3.01 -25.53 -10.69
C LYS A 121 2.69 -25.71 -12.17
N CYS A 122 2.63 -24.63 -12.95
CA CYS A 122 2.53 -24.73 -14.41
C CYS A 122 3.76 -25.43 -15.00
N GLY A 123 4.95 -25.19 -14.47
CA GLY A 123 6.18 -25.90 -14.85
C GLY A 123 6.08 -27.40 -14.58
N ASP A 124 5.65 -27.80 -13.37
CA ASP A 124 5.42 -29.22 -13.04
C ASP A 124 4.45 -29.90 -14.02
N VAL A 125 3.40 -29.19 -14.45
CA VAL A 125 2.40 -29.72 -15.38
C VAL A 125 2.94 -29.74 -16.81
N GLU A 126 3.73 -28.76 -17.21
CA GLU A 126 4.43 -28.72 -18.50
C GLU A 126 5.33 -29.94 -18.66
N ASP A 127 6.12 -30.25 -17.63
CA ASP A 127 6.98 -31.44 -17.60
C ASP A 127 6.16 -32.71 -17.88
N VAL A 128 5.04 -32.91 -17.18
CA VAL A 128 4.19 -34.10 -17.37
C VAL A 128 3.59 -34.16 -18.78
N ILE A 129 3.08 -33.03 -19.28
CA ILE A 129 2.47 -32.97 -20.62
C ILE A 129 3.54 -33.23 -21.69
N SER A 130 4.78 -32.74 -21.50
CA SER A 130 5.90 -32.96 -22.43
C SER A 130 6.25 -34.42 -22.65
N PHE A 131 6.06 -35.26 -21.62
CA PHE A 131 6.31 -36.70 -21.70
C PHE A 131 5.16 -37.49 -22.32
N THR A 132 3.95 -36.93 -22.37
CA THR A 132 2.72 -37.68 -22.67
C THR A 132 1.99 -37.21 -23.93
N GLU A 133 2.20 -35.96 -24.34
CA GLU A 133 1.48 -35.32 -25.45
C GLU A 133 2.46 -34.63 -26.41
N ALA A 134 2.06 -34.51 -27.68
CA ALA A 134 2.82 -33.75 -28.68
C ALA A 134 2.68 -32.23 -28.46
N GLU A 135 3.65 -31.43 -28.90
CA GLU A 135 3.66 -29.96 -28.68
C GLU A 135 2.46 -29.23 -29.32
N ASP A 136 1.85 -29.80 -30.37
CA ASP A 136 0.68 -29.23 -31.03
C ASP A 136 -0.66 -29.65 -30.40
N ALA A 137 -0.61 -30.50 -29.38
CA ALA A 137 -1.76 -31.00 -28.66
C ALA A 137 -2.57 -29.85 -28.02
N LYS A 138 -3.88 -30.11 -27.87
CA LYS A 138 -4.83 -29.15 -27.32
C LYS A 138 -4.43 -28.73 -25.90
N GLU A 139 -3.95 -29.68 -25.11
CA GLU A 139 -3.55 -29.52 -23.72
C GLU A 139 -2.36 -28.58 -23.59
N TYR A 140 -1.36 -28.70 -24.48
CA TYR A 140 -0.22 -27.79 -24.56
C TYR A 140 -0.65 -26.35 -24.83
N LYS A 141 -1.51 -26.14 -25.83
CA LYS A 141 -2.07 -24.81 -26.17
C LYS A 141 -2.92 -24.23 -25.04
N GLN A 142 -3.63 -25.08 -24.30
CA GLN A 142 -4.40 -24.64 -23.14
C GLN A 142 -3.50 -24.22 -21.97
N LEU A 143 -2.41 -24.95 -21.71
CA LEU A 143 -1.42 -24.57 -20.71
C LEU A 143 -0.75 -23.24 -21.06
N GLU A 144 -0.33 -23.08 -22.32
CA GLU A 144 0.24 -21.84 -22.82
C GLU A 144 -0.72 -20.67 -22.62
N LYS A 145 -1.99 -20.84 -22.99
CA LYS A 145 -3.02 -19.81 -22.78
C LYS A 145 -3.19 -19.45 -21.31
N ILE A 146 -3.20 -20.42 -20.40
CA ILE A 146 -3.31 -20.18 -18.95
C ILE A 146 -2.11 -19.36 -18.44
N THR A 147 -0.90 -19.75 -18.84
CA THR A 147 0.34 -19.06 -18.44
C THR A 147 0.38 -17.63 -18.97
N LEU A 148 0.05 -17.41 -20.25
CA LEU A 148 -0.03 -16.08 -20.85
C LEU A 148 -1.10 -15.21 -20.19
N THR A 149 -2.29 -15.75 -19.94
CA THR A 149 -3.36 -15.00 -19.25
C THR A 149 -2.96 -14.64 -17.82
N THR A 150 -2.18 -15.49 -17.15
CA THR A 150 -1.64 -15.20 -15.81
C THR A 150 -0.63 -14.06 -15.85
N LYS A 151 0.24 -14.04 -16.86
CA LYS A 151 1.15 -12.93 -17.12
C LYS A 151 0.39 -11.62 -17.38
N ASP A 152 -0.68 -11.65 -18.18
CA ASP A 152 -1.48 -10.46 -18.46
C ASP A 152 -2.12 -9.91 -17.17
N VAL A 153 -2.71 -10.78 -16.33
CA VAL A 153 -3.26 -10.39 -15.03
C VAL A 153 -2.17 -9.76 -14.14
N PHE A 154 -0.96 -10.32 -14.13
CA PHE A 154 0.17 -9.78 -13.38
C PHE A 154 0.51 -8.36 -13.84
N VAL A 155 0.68 -8.17 -15.14
CA VAL A 155 1.02 -6.88 -15.75
C VAL A 155 -0.06 -5.85 -15.46
N ASP A 156 -1.33 -6.21 -15.54
CA ASP A 156 -2.45 -5.30 -15.28
C ASP A 156 -2.51 -4.87 -13.81
N VAL A 157 -2.28 -5.79 -12.86
CA VAL A 157 -2.17 -5.45 -11.44
C VAL A 157 -1.02 -4.48 -11.20
N LEU A 158 0.14 -4.74 -11.81
CA LEU A 158 1.30 -3.85 -11.69
C LEU A 158 1.01 -2.46 -12.27
N LYS A 159 0.28 -2.37 -13.39
CA LYS A 159 -0.08 -1.07 -14.00
C LYS A 159 -0.96 -0.24 -13.07
N ILE A 160 -1.99 -0.85 -12.48
CA ILE A 160 -2.89 -0.18 -11.53
C ILE A 160 -2.09 0.27 -10.31
N SER A 161 -1.29 -0.63 -9.75
CA SER A 161 -0.47 -0.37 -8.56
C SER A 161 0.55 0.74 -8.81
N ALA A 162 1.24 0.73 -9.96
CA ALA A 162 2.22 1.76 -10.32
C ALA A 162 1.58 3.15 -10.45
N LYS A 163 0.34 3.23 -10.94
CA LYS A 163 -0.40 4.49 -11.01
C LYS A 163 -0.71 5.01 -9.61
N ALA A 164 -1.25 4.17 -8.74
CA ALA A 164 -1.60 4.61 -7.38
C ALA A 164 -0.40 4.94 -6.51
N CYS A 165 0.72 4.22 -6.66
CA CYS A 165 1.98 4.58 -5.99
C CYS A 165 2.43 5.99 -6.38
N ARG A 166 2.31 6.37 -7.67
CA ARG A 166 2.61 7.75 -8.10
C ARG A 166 1.66 8.78 -7.52
N GLU A 167 0.36 8.49 -7.50
CA GLU A 167 -0.63 9.41 -6.93
C GLU A 167 -0.35 9.64 -5.44
N ARG A 168 0.04 8.60 -4.69
CA ARG A 168 0.45 8.73 -3.28
C ARG A 168 1.76 9.47 -3.09
N ALA A 169 2.76 9.23 -3.94
CA ALA A 169 4.01 9.98 -3.88
C ALA A 169 3.75 11.49 -4.00
N LEU A 170 2.88 11.88 -4.94
CA LEU A 170 2.45 13.28 -5.10
C LEU A 170 1.67 13.80 -3.88
N ASP A 171 0.79 13.00 -3.29
CA ASP A 171 0.06 13.38 -2.08
C ASP A 171 1.00 13.61 -0.88
N TYR A 172 1.97 12.72 -0.68
CA TYR A 172 2.99 12.90 0.37
C TYR A 172 3.87 14.12 0.13
N GLU A 173 4.29 14.38 -1.11
CA GLU A 173 4.99 15.62 -1.46
C GLU A 173 4.14 16.86 -1.14
N HIS A 174 2.84 16.82 -1.45
CA HIS A 174 1.92 17.90 -1.16
C HIS A 174 1.78 18.10 0.36
N GLN A 175 1.63 17.03 1.14
CA GLN A 175 1.60 17.08 2.60
C GLN A 175 2.90 17.66 3.19
N ALA A 176 4.07 17.24 2.67
CA ALA A 176 5.36 17.80 3.07
C ALA A 176 5.47 19.31 2.78
N LYS A 177 5.00 19.75 1.61
CA LYS A 177 4.98 21.16 1.19
C LYS A 177 3.95 21.99 1.98
N ALA A 178 2.82 21.40 2.34
CA ALA A 178 1.74 22.04 3.09
C ALA A 178 2.09 22.26 4.57
N LEU A 179 2.95 21.42 5.15
CA LEU A 179 3.48 21.65 6.49
C LEU A 179 4.21 23.00 6.54
N LYS A 180 3.70 23.92 7.35
CA LYS A 180 4.37 25.19 7.65
C LYS A 180 4.55 25.28 9.15
N SER A 181 5.78 25.54 9.59
CA SER A 181 6.03 25.93 10.97
C SER A 181 5.59 27.38 11.12
N ASP A 182 4.88 27.68 12.21
CA ASP A 182 4.62 29.06 12.59
C ASP A 182 5.94 29.81 12.80
N SER A 183 5.95 31.10 12.49
CA SER A 183 7.08 31.95 12.85
C SER A 183 7.19 32.05 14.37
N PHE A 184 8.39 32.32 14.88
CA PHE A 184 8.63 32.48 16.32
C PHE A 184 7.65 33.44 16.98
N GLY A 185 7.45 34.61 16.36
CA GLY A 185 6.50 35.61 16.86
C GLY A 185 5.05 35.13 16.86
N GLY A 186 4.63 34.40 15.81
CA GLY A 186 3.29 33.80 15.74
C GLY A 186 3.09 32.73 16.82
N TYR A 187 4.06 31.83 16.98
CA TYR A 187 4.01 30.75 17.96
C TYR A 187 3.97 31.27 19.41
N VAL A 188 4.88 32.20 19.75
CA VAL A 188 4.92 32.82 21.08
C VAL A 188 3.69 33.69 21.32
N GLY A 189 3.24 34.44 20.31
CA GLY A 189 2.00 35.23 20.37
C GLY A 189 0.77 34.39 20.67
N LEU A 190 0.64 33.22 20.05
CA LEU A 190 -0.45 32.27 20.32
C LEU A 190 -0.39 31.71 21.74
N HIS A 191 0.79 31.44 22.29
CA HIS A 191 0.94 31.06 23.71
C HIS A 191 0.50 32.20 24.63
N LEU A 192 0.90 33.42 24.28
CA LEU A 192 0.55 34.63 25.03
C LEU A 192 -0.94 34.93 25.05
N ILE A 193 -1.78 34.36 24.18
CA ILE A 193 -3.24 34.55 24.20
C ILE A 193 -4.02 33.29 24.62
N TRP A 194 -3.40 32.37 25.38
CA TRP A 194 -4.01 31.11 25.82
C TRP A 194 -4.40 30.17 24.67
N MET A 195 -3.65 30.18 23.57
CA MET A 195 -3.80 29.25 22.44
C MET A 195 -2.59 28.31 22.22
N PRO A 196 -1.99 27.70 23.26
CA PRO A 196 -0.79 26.85 23.09
C PRO A 196 -1.08 25.56 22.31
N ARG A 197 -2.32 25.06 22.33
CA ARG A 197 -2.73 23.88 21.55
C ARG A 197 -2.78 24.18 20.06
N TYR A 198 -3.32 25.33 19.69
CA TYR A 198 -3.38 25.77 18.31
C TYR A 198 -1.97 26.07 17.75
N ALA A 199 -1.10 26.70 18.56
CA ALA A 199 0.30 26.93 18.22
C ALA A 199 1.09 25.64 17.93
N LYS A 200 0.64 24.49 18.45
CA LYS A 200 1.23 23.17 18.24
C LYS A 200 0.51 22.37 17.14
N GLY A 201 -0.27 23.04 16.28
CA GLY A 201 -1.01 22.42 15.18
C GLY A 201 -2.32 21.72 15.58
N GLY A 202 -2.80 21.90 16.82
CA GLY A 202 -4.09 21.37 17.28
C GLY A 202 -5.29 22.24 16.87
N GLU A 203 -6.49 21.84 17.28
CA GLU A 203 -7.72 22.57 16.96
C GLU A 203 -7.77 23.99 17.54
N LYS A 204 -8.34 24.92 16.76
CA LYS A 204 -8.55 26.31 17.17
C LYS A 204 -9.74 26.42 18.13
N LYS A 205 -9.47 26.54 19.43
CA LYS A 205 -10.51 26.75 20.46
C LYS A 205 -10.56 28.21 20.91
N VAL A 206 -11.25 29.05 20.14
CA VAL A 206 -11.32 30.51 20.37
C VAL A 206 -12.07 30.85 21.66
N ASN A 207 -13.21 30.22 21.91
CA ASN A 207 -14.05 30.53 23.07
C ASN A 207 -13.33 30.26 24.39
N SER A 208 -12.59 29.16 24.50
CA SER A 208 -11.81 28.86 25.71
C SER A 208 -10.68 29.86 25.92
N ALA A 209 -10.03 30.31 24.84
CA ALA A 209 -8.98 31.32 24.93
C ALA A 209 -9.56 32.66 25.40
N ILE A 210 -10.71 33.09 24.86
CA ILE A 210 -11.36 34.34 25.29
C ILE A 210 -11.70 34.29 26.78
N ILE A 211 -12.32 33.21 27.26
CA ILE A 211 -12.68 33.04 28.67
C ILE A 211 -11.45 33.09 29.57
N ALA A 212 -10.37 32.38 29.19
CA ALA A 212 -9.12 32.39 29.95
C ALA A 212 -8.47 33.78 30.02
N ASN A 213 -8.50 34.54 28.92
CA ASN A 213 -7.99 35.91 28.88
C ASN A 213 -8.82 36.87 29.76
N ILE A 214 -10.15 36.72 29.79
CA ILE A 214 -11.03 37.54 30.64
C ILE A 214 -10.80 37.21 32.11
N LEU A 215 -10.70 35.92 32.46
CA LEU A 215 -10.41 35.50 33.82
C LEU A 215 -9.08 36.10 34.32
N ASP A 216 -8.02 36.03 33.50
CA ASP A 216 -6.70 36.59 33.85
C ASP A 216 -6.72 38.09 34.18
N ILE A 217 -7.62 38.85 33.57
CA ILE A 217 -7.82 40.28 33.83
C ILE A 217 -8.57 40.47 35.16
N ILE A 218 -9.67 39.72 35.36
CA ILE A 218 -10.49 39.81 36.57
C ILE A 218 -9.69 39.39 37.80
N THR A 219 -8.86 38.36 37.69
CA THR A 219 -8.03 37.85 38.80
C THR A 219 -6.71 38.59 38.96
N LEU A 220 -6.41 39.58 38.09
CA LEU A 220 -5.15 40.33 38.08
C LEU A 220 -3.89 39.44 37.99
N THR A 221 -4.03 38.21 37.49
CA THR A 221 -2.94 37.23 37.37
C THR A 221 -2.12 37.42 36.08
N PHE A 222 -2.61 38.26 35.15
CA PHE A 222 -2.00 38.51 33.85
C PHE A 222 -0.47 38.80 33.87
N PRO A 223 0.13 39.53 34.84
CA PRO A 223 1.58 39.78 34.80
C PRO A 223 2.38 38.48 35.02
N LEU A 224 1.85 37.58 35.84
CA LEU A 224 2.47 36.31 36.17
C LEU A 224 2.20 35.27 35.07
N THR A 225 0.94 35.11 34.64
CA THR A 225 0.56 34.11 33.64
C THR A 225 1.15 34.39 32.28
N ARG A 226 1.23 35.66 31.84
CA ARG A 226 1.88 36.02 30.56
C ARG A 226 3.37 35.75 30.57
N SER A 227 4.05 36.06 31.68
CA SER A 227 5.47 35.76 31.86
C SER A 227 5.75 34.25 31.76
N VAL A 228 4.92 33.43 32.42
CA VAL A 228 5.02 31.97 32.36
C VAL A 228 4.73 31.44 30.95
N LEU A 229 3.66 31.91 30.30
CA LEU A 229 3.29 31.47 28.95
C LEU A 229 4.32 31.89 27.89
N LEU A 230 4.93 33.07 28.04
CA LEU A 230 6.04 33.52 27.21
C LEU A 230 7.22 32.57 27.33
N LEU A 231 7.62 32.25 28.55
CA LEU A 231 8.75 31.37 28.82
C LEU A 231 8.49 29.97 28.28
N ILE A 232 7.28 29.42 28.46
CA ILE A 232 6.86 28.16 27.85
C ILE A 232 6.99 28.24 26.33
N GLY A 233 6.43 29.27 25.68
CA GLY A 233 6.48 29.44 24.24
C GLY A 233 7.91 29.51 23.70
N VAL A 234 8.79 30.26 24.37
CA VAL A 234 10.20 30.38 23.99
C VAL A 234 10.94 29.05 24.12
N VAL A 235 10.73 28.33 25.23
CA VAL A 235 11.41 27.05 25.50
C VAL A 235 10.91 25.93 24.59
N THR A 236 9.61 25.89 24.25
CA THR A 236 9.05 24.80 23.44
C THR A 236 9.17 25.01 21.93
N TYR A 237 9.40 26.24 21.47
CA TYR A 237 9.47 26.56 20.03
C TYR A 237 10.53 25.77 19.25
N PRO A 238 11.79 25.62 19.72
CA PRO A 238 12.79 24.80 19.02
C PRO A 238 12.34 23.34 18.84
N GLY A 239 11.65 22.79 19.85
CA GLY A 239 11.08 21.45 19.78
C GLY A 239 9.99 21.33 18.72
N GLU A 240 9.15 22.35 18.55
CA GLU A 240 8.09 22.35 17.55
C GLU A 240 8.61 22.48 16.11
N ILE A 241 9.63 23.32 15.89
CA ILE A 241 10.33 23.37 14.60
C ILE A 241 10.92 21.99 14.28
N ARG A 242 11.59 21.36 15.25
CA ARG A 242 12.19 20.04 15.06
C ARG A 242 11.14 19.00 14.68
N LYS A 243 9.99 18.99 15.37
CA LYS A 243 8.85 18.10 15.03
C LYS A 243 8.33 18.35 13.62
N THR A 244 8.12 19.60 13.24
CA THR A 244 7.64 19.95 11.90
C THR A 244 8.65 19.55 10.83
N LYS A 245 9.94 19.76 11.09
CA LYS A 245 11.02 19.34 10.19
C LYS A 245 11.07 17.81 10.04
N GLN A 246 10.99 17.07 11.15
CA GLN A 246 10.92 15.61 11.15
C GLN A 246 9.69 15.09 10.40
N ALA A 247 8.53 15.72 10.59
CA ALA A 247 7.32 15.37 9.85
C ALA A 247 7.50 15.59 8.34
N LYS A 248 8.09 16.73 7.93
CA LYS A 248 8.43 16.99 6.52
C LYS A 248 9.37 15.93 5.96
N GLU A 249 10.46 15.65 6.66
CA GLU A 249 11.43 14.63 6.26
C GLU A 249 10.77 13.26 6.13
N SER A 250 9.87 12.91 7.05
CA SER A 250 9.12 11.64 6.98
C SER A 250 8.19 11.56 5.77
N PHE A 251 7.47 12.64 5.44
CA PHE A 251 6.61 12.67 4.25
C PHE A 251 7.43 12.63 2.96
N SER A 252 8.56 13.35 2.90
CA SER A 252 9.47 13.28 1.75
C SER A 252 10.03 11.87 1.54
N LEU A 253 10.42 11.18 2.62
CA LEU A 253 10.91 9.81 2.56
C LEU A 253 9.82 8.83 2.10
N LEU A 254 8.58 9.00 2.58
CA LEU A 254 7.44 8.20 2.11
C LEU A 254 7.14 8.46 0.62
N ALA A 255 7.25 9.70 0.16
CA ALA A 255 7.08 10.03 -1.25
C ALA A 255 8.13 9.34 -2.13
N GLU A 256 9.40 9.39 -1.71
CA GLU A 256 10.51 8.73 -2.39
C GLU A 256 10.31 7.20 -2.48
N GLN A 257 9.89 6.57 -1.37
CA GLN A 257 9.59 5.13 -1.34
C GLN A 257 8.50 4.74 -2.34
N GLU A 258 7.38 5.46 -2.36
CA GLU A 258 6.28 5.20 -3.29
C GLU A 258 6.70 5.46 -4.76
N GLN A 259 7.59 6.43 -5.00
CA GLN A 259 8.15 6.67 -6.32
C GLN A 259 9.03 5.51 -6.79
N ILE A 260 9.95 5.03 -5.94
CA ILE A 260 10.80 3.86 -6.23
C ILE A 260 9.94 2.63 -6.51
N ARG A 261 8.87 2.41 -5.74
CA ARG A 261 7.94 1.31 -5.96
C ARG A 261 7.25 1.42 -7.32
N ALA A 262 6.75 2.61 -7.67
CA ALA A 262 6.13 2.84 -8.98
C ALA A 262 7.09 2.61 -10.15
N GLU A 263 8.35 3.03 -10.02
CA GLU A 263 9.39 2.83 -11.03
C GLU A 263 9.76 1.35 -11.17
N THR A 264 9.87 0.63 -10.06
CA THR A 264 10.12 -0.82 -10.04
C THR A 264 9.00 -1.57 -10.78
N TYR A 265 7.74 -1.24 -10.51
CA TYR A 265 6.61 -1.86 -11.22
C TYR A 265 6.65 -1.52 -12.72
N LYS A 266 6.99 -0.30 -13.10
CA LYS A 266 7.11 0.12 -14.51
C LYS A 266 8.21 -0.62 -15.26
N GLU A 267 9.36 -0.82 -14.63
CA GLU A 267 10.46 -1.58 -15.22
C GLU A 267 9.99 -3.01 -15.54
N ILE A 268 9.27 -3.63 -14.61
CA ILE A 268 8.78 -5.01 -14.74
C ILE A 268 7.64 -5.11 -15.75
N ILE A 269 6.75 -4.12 -15.81
CA ILE A 269 5.75 -4.02 -16.89
C ILE A 269 6.45 -3.97 -18.25
N LYS A 270 7.53 -3.18 -18.36
CA LYS A 270 8.27 -3.00 -19.62
C LYS A 270 9.06 -4.25 -20.03
N SER A 271 9.53 -5.06 -19.08
CA SER A 271 10.16 -6.36 -19.38
C SER A 271 9.15 -7.43 -19.79
N ASN A 272 7.86 -7.23 -19.50
CA ASN A 272 6.80 -8.20 -19.75
C ASN A 272 5.79 -7.78 -20.83
N SER A 273 5.86 -6.54 -21.33
CA SER A 273 5.07 -6.05 -22.48
C SER A 273 5.79 -6.38 -23.78
#